data_AF-A0A8X6R3A3-F1
#
_entry.id   AF-A0A8X6R3A3-F1
#
_cell.length_a   1.000
_cell.length_b   1.000
_cell.length_c   1.000
_cell.angle_alpha   90.00
_cell.angle_beta   90.00
_cell.angle_gamma   90.00
#
_symmetry.space_group_name_H-M   'P 1'
#
loop_
_entity.id
_entity.type
_entity.pdbx_description
1 polymer ?
#
loop_
_entity_poly.entity_id
_entity_poly.type
_entity_poly.pdbx_seq_one_letter_code
_entity_poly.pdbx_strand_id
1 'polypeptide(L)'
;MSLLSRHRTASIFNQVLSSDKKWILCGTPKHSKHWLSLQDTVPHCEKPPMHPHKIMRYVCWTNHQEVHYEVLPTSQAFIAALYSQESGRVQQALQ
;
A
#
# COMPACT_ATOMS: atom_id res chain seq x y z
N MET A 1 -11.27 -28.48 -8.03
CA MET A 1 -10.70 -27.60 -9.08
C MET A 1 -9.89 -26.51 -8.40
N SER A 2 -8.59 -26.38 -8.68
CA SER A 2 -7.74 -25.34 -8.07
C SER A 2 -7.62 -24.11 -8.99
N LEU A 3 -7.32 -22.94 -8.43
CA LEU A 3 -7.01 -21.74 -9.23
C LEU A 3 -5.83 -21.98 -10.18
N LEU A 4 -4.83 -22.77 -9.74
CA LEU A 4 -3.70 -23.19 -10.58
C LEU A 4 -4.17 -23.99 -11.80
N SER A 5 -5.09 -24.95 -11.60
CA SER A 5 -5.66 -25.76 -12.67
C SER A 5 -6.43 -24.89 -13.67
N ARG A 6 -7.22 -23.92 -13.18
CA ARG A 6 -7.96 -22.98 -14.04
C ARG A 6 -7.02 -22.10 -14.86
N HIS A 7 -5.97 -21.57 -14.23
CA HIS A 7 -4.97 -20.73 -14.93
C HIS A 7 -4.27 -21.50 -16.05
N ARG A 8 -3.97 -22.80 -15.84
CA ARG A 8 -3.38 -23.67 -16.86
C ARG A 8 -4.29 -23.89 -18.06
N THR A 9 -5.61 -23.92 -17.86
CA THR A 9 -6.59 -24.05 -18.95
C THR A 9 -6.87 -22.71 -19.64
N ALA A 10 -6.92 -21.62 -18.89
CA ALA A 10 -7.17 -20.27 -19.41
C ALA A 10 -6.47 -19.22 -18.53
N SER A 11 -5.74 -18.29 -19.14
CA SER A 11 -5.02 -17.25 -18.40
C SER A 11 -5.97 -16.32 -17.65
N ILE A 12 -6.04 -16.50 -16.33
CA ILE A 12 -6.87 -15.67 -15.44
C ILE A 12 -6.21 -14.35 -15.01
N PHE A 13 -4.88 -14.21 -15.10
CA PHE A 13 -4.19 -13.04 -14.52
C PHE A 13 -4.58 -11.70 -15.17
N ASN A 14 -4.87 -11.72 -16.47
CA ASN A 14 -5.31 -10.52 -17.20
C ASN A 14 -6.73 -10.06 -16.81
N GLN A 15 -7.47 -10.89 -16.06
CA GLN A 15 -8.84 -10.60 -15.61
C GLN A 15 -8.89 -10.33 -14.10
N VAL A 16 -7.75 -10.38 -13.41
CA VAL A 16 -7.68 -10.17 -11.97
C VAL A 16 -7.42 -8.70 -11.68
N LEU A 17 -8.37 -8.08 -10.99
CA LEU A 17 -8.14 -6.85 -10.24
C LEU A 17 -7.74 -7.24 -8.81
N SER A 18 -6.59 -6.74 -8.36
CA SER A 18 -6.13 -6.88 -6.98
C SER A 18 -6.34 -5.57 -6.23
N SER A 19 -6.62 -5.65 -4.93
CA SER A 19 -6.73 -4.48 -4.06
C SER A 19 -6.12 -4.78 -2.70
N ASP A 20 -5.51 -3.77 -2.07
CA ASP A 20 -4.99 -3.89 -0.71
C ASP A 20 -5.09 -2.57 0.06
N LYS A 21 -5.04 -2.66 1.39
CA LYS A 21 -5.07 -1.52 2.32
C LYS A 21 -3.79 -1.54 3.15
N LYS A 22 -3.05 -0.43 3.13
CA LYS A 22 -1.78 -0.33 3.85
C LYS A 22 -1.70 0.96 4.66
N TRP A 23 -1.26 0.85 5.91
CA TRP A 23 -0.85 2.00 6.70
C TRP A 23 0.52 2.50 6.23
N ILE A 24 0.61 3.79 5.93
CA ILE A 24 1.85 4.49 5.60
C ILE A 24 2.17 5.43 6.76
N LEU A 25 3.38 5.28 7.32
CA LEU A 25 3.86 6.12 8.41
C LEU A 25 4.47 7.41 7.85
N CYS A 26 3.98 8.57 8.31
CA CYS A 26 4.50 9.88 7.94
C CYS A 26 5.69 10.25 8.83
N GLY A 27 6.77 10.76 8.23
CA GLY A 27 7.92 11.27 8.97
C GLY A 27 8.71 10.21 9.72
N THR A 28 8.75 8.97 9.22
CA THR A 28 9.60 7.93 9.81
C THR A 28 11.07 8.31 9.64
N PRO A 29 11.85 8.48 10.72
CA PRO A 29 13.29 8.62 10.62
C PRO A 29 13.85 7.37 9.96
N LYS A 30 14.48 7.53 8.80
CA LYS A 30 15.17 6.39 8.16
C LYS A 30 16.49 6.21 8.88
N HIS A 31 16.65 5.06 9.54
CA HIS A 31 17.95 4.66 10.06
C HIS A 31 18.84 4.27 8.88
N SER A 32 19.66 5.22 8.42
CA SER A 32 20.63 4.98 7.37
C SER A 32 21.84 4.24 7.92
N LYS A 33 22.39 3.33 7.11
CA LYS A 33 23.71 2.76 7.38
C LYS A 33 24.74 3.72 6.81
N HIS A 34 25.72 4.08 7.61
CA HIS A 34 26.81 4.96 7.20
C HIS A 34 28.11 4.16 7.19
N TRP A 35 28.88 4.29 6.11
CA TRP A 35 30.28 3.88 6.09
C TRP A 35 31.09 5.05 6.64
N LEU A 36 31.76 4.83 7.77
CA LEU A 36 32.47 5.86 8.52
C LEU A 36 33.91 5.41 8.73
N SER A 37 34.84 6.37 8.72
CA SER A 37 36.20 6.11 9.15
C SER A 37 36.25 5.92 10.66
N LEU A 38 37.31 5.31 11.20
CA LEU A 38 37.47 5.03 12.63
C LEU A 38 37.31 6.25 13.56
N GLN A 39 37.51 7.45 13.02
CA GLN A 39 37.49 8.72 13.77
C GLN A 39 36.19 9.49 13.57
N ASP A 40 35.33 9.06 12.64
CA ASP A 40 34.11 9.79 12.29
C ASP A 40 32.98 9.44 13.26
N THR A 41 32.23 10.46 13.68
CA THR A 41 31.06 10.29 14.57
C THR A 41 29.84 9.82 13.77
N VAL A 42 29.08 8.87 14.34
CA VAL A 42 27.83 8.39 13.74
C VAL A 42 26.78 9.52 13.73
N PRO A 43 26.13 9.81 12.59
CA PRO A 43 25.03 10.76 12.54
C PRO A 43 23.91 10.34 13.50
N HIS A 44 23.47 11.26 14.36
CA HIS A 44 22.36 10.99 15.27
C HIS A 44 21.06 10.83 14.47
N CYS A 45 20.33 9.74 14.73
CA CYS A 45 19.00 9.51 14.19
C CYS A 45 18.01 9.48 15.36
N GLU A 46 17.04 10.39 15.34
CA GLU A 46 16.03 10.47 16.39
C GLU A 46 15.20 9.19 16.47
N LYS A 47 14.84 8.79 17.69
CA LYS A 47 13.97 7.64 17.91
C LYS A 47 12.57 7.95 17.34
N PRO A 48 11.95 7.04 16.56
CA PRO A 48 10.59 7.23 16.08
C PRO A 48 9.61 7.45 17.25
N PRO A 49 8.60 8.32 17.08
CA PRO A 49 7.59 8.55 18.11
C PRO A 49 6.77 7.29 18.39
N MET A 50 6.28 7.12 19.62
CA MET A 50 5.47 5.95 20.03
C MET A 50 4.15 5.85 19.25
N HIS A 51 3.56 7.00 18.90
CA HIS A 51 2.35 7.10 18.10
C HIS A 51 2.64 7.90 16.83
N PRO A 52 3.29 7.27 15.83
CA PRO A 52 3.61 7.95 14.59
C PRO A 52 2.33 8.30 13.84
N HIS A 53 2.35 9.47 13.21
CA HIS A 53 1.31 9.88 12.30
C HIS A 53 1.22 8.85 11.16
N LYS A 54 0.02 8.30 10.92
CA LYS A 54 -0.20 7.29 9.90
C LYS A 54 -1.43 7.61 9.06
N ILE A 55 -1.29 7.40 7.76
CA ILE A 55 -2.36 7.52 6.77
C ILE A 55 -2.67 6.13 6.24
N MET A 56 -3.93 5.85 5.91
CA MET A 56 -4.29 4.61 5.26
C MET A 56 -4.37 4.83 3.75
N ARG A 57 -3.65 4.03 2.98
CA ARG A 57 -3.78 3.98 1.52
C ARG A 57 -4.54 2.73 1.14
N TYR A 58 -5.59 2.91 0.37
CA TYR A 58 -6.26 1.85 -0.40
C TYR A 58 -5.82 1.96 -1.84
N VAL A 59 -5.48 0.84 -2.47
CA VAL A 59 -5.04 0.82 -3.86
C VAL A 59 -5.58 -0.41 -4.57
N CYS A 60 -6.02 -0.22 -5.81
CA CYS A 60 -6.49 -1.24 -6.73
C CYS A 60 -5.62 -1.22 -7.99
N TRP A 61 -5.20 -2.39 -8.44
CA TRP A 61 -4.35 -2.52 -9.63
C TRP A 61 -4.64 -3.82 -10.39
N THR A 62 -4.38 -3.78 -11.69
CA THR A 62 -4.32 -4.97 -12.55
C THR A 62 -2.85 -5.38 -12.73
N ASN A 63 -2.61 -6.44 -13.49
CA ASN A 63 -1.25 -6.80 -13.92
C ASN A 63 -0.59 -5.76 -14.84
N HIS A 64 -1.36 -4.81 -15.38
CA HIS A 64 -0.87 -3.79 -16.31
C HIS A 64 -0.56 -2.47 -15.61
N GLN A 65 -1.44 -2.01 -14.71
CA GLN A 65 -1.31 -0.70 -14.06
C GLN A 65 -2.14 -0.56 -12.79
N GLU A 66 -1.86 0.50 -12.04
CA GLU A 66 -2.73 0.99 -10.96
C GLU A 66 -4.02 1.57 -11.57
N VAL A 67 -5.17 1.16 -11.06
CA VAL A 67 -6.50 1.55 -11.56
C VAL A 67 -7.10 2.68 -10.72
N HIS A 68 -7.01 2.55 -9.40
CA HIS A 68 -7.59 3.51 -8.46
C HIS A 68 -6.82 3.46 -7.15
N TYR A 69 -6.70 4.61 -6.48
CA TYR A 69 -6.22 4.66 -5.11
C TYR A 69 -6.95 5.74 -4.34
N GLU A 70 -7.03 5.54 -3.03
CA GLU A 70 -7.54 6.53 -2.10
C GLU A 70 -6.61 6.62 -0.90
N VAL A 71 -6.32 7.84 -0.46
CA VAL A 71 -5.56 8.11 0.75
C VAL A 71 -6.50 8.72 1.77
N LEU A 72 -6.75 7.98 2.84
CA LEU A 72 -7.58 8.46 3.93
C LEU A 72 -6.80 9.44 4.81
N PRO A 73 -7.48 10.48 5.32
CA PRO A 73 -6.94 11.34 6.35
C PRO A 73 -6.43 10.56 7.56
N THR A 74 -5.54 11.21 8.30
CA THR A 74 -4.85 10.63 9.45
C THR A 74 -5.82 10.02 10.46
N SER A 75 -5.47 8.83 10.94
CA SER A 75 -6.21 8.09 11.97
C SER A 75 -7.62 7.63 11.57
N GLN A 76 -8.04 7.77 10.31
CA GLN A 76 -9.28 7.18 9.83
C GLN A 76 -9.08 5.73 9.40
N ALA A 77 -9.93 4.84 9.89
CA ALA A 77 -9.95 3.45 9.47
C ALA A 77 -10.83 3.26 8.22
N PHE A 78 -10.45 2.32 7.37
CA PHE A 78 -11.23 1.96 6.20
C PHE A 78 -12.36 1.00 6.57
N ILE A 79 -13.53 1.57 6.84
CA ILE A 79 -14.76 0.86 7.22
C ILE A 79 -15.49 0.27 6.00
N ALA A 80 -16.46 -0.61 6.25
CA ALA A 80 -17.25 -1.26 5.20
C ALA A 80 -18.01 -0.27 4.30
N ALA A 81 -18.54 0.83 4.85
CA ALA A 81 -19.24 1.83 4.06
C ALA A 81 -18.33 2.49 3.00
N LEU A 82 -17.11 2.84 3.39
CA LEU A 82 -16.09 3.36 2.47
C LEU A 82 -15.70 2.31 1.43
N TYR A 83 -15.62 1.03 1.81
CA TYR A 83 -15.34 -0.05 0.86
C TYR A 83 -16.37 -0.15 -0.26
N SER A 84 -17.65 -0.07 0.07
CA SER A 84 -18.72 -0.14 -0.92
C SER A 84 -18.67 1.07 -1.87
N GLN A 85 -18.38 2.26 -1.33
CA GLN A 85 -18.21 3.47 -2.14
C GLN A 85 -17.00 3.36 -3.08
N GLU A 86 -15.84 2.94 -2.58
CA GLU A 86 -14.64 2.79 -3.39
C GLU A 86 -14.78 1.69 -4.45
N SER A 87 -15.52 0.62 -4.16
CA SER A 87 -15.81 -0.43 -5.14
C SER A 87 -16.60 0.10 -6.34
N GLY A 88 -17.56 1.00 -6.09
CA GLY A 88 -18.30 1.69 -7.16
C GLY A 88 -17.41 2.58 -8.02
N ARG A 89 -16.48 3.33 -7.40
CA ARG A 89 -15.51 4.17 -8.11
C ARG A 89 -14.55 3.34 -8.95
N VAL A 90 -14.06 2.23 -8.41
CA VAL A 90 -13.21 1.26 -9.13
C VAL A 90 -13.94 0.71 -10.35
N GLN A 91 -15.21 0.34 -10.20
CA GLN A 91 -16.01 -0.15 -11.32
C GLN A 91 -16.18 0.91 -12.41
N GLN A 92 -16.38 2.17 -12.03
CA GLN A 92 -16.45 3.30 -12.99
C GLN A 92 -15.10 3.53 -13.70
N ALA A 93 -13.98 3.40 -12.99
CA ALA A 93 -12.65 3.58 -13.57
C ALA A 93 -12.23 2.46 -14.55
N LEU A 94 -12.94 1.33 -14.55
CA LEU A 94 -12.72 0.20 -15.45
C LEU A 94 -13.60 0.25 -16.72
N GLN A 95 -14.56 1.18 -16.79
CA GLN A 95 -15.42 1.41 -17.95
C GLN A 95 -14.73 2.30 -18.98
#